data_AF-A0A960H3B7-F1
#
_entry.id   AF-A0A960H3B7-F1
#
_cell.length_a   1.000
_cell.length_b   1.000
_cell.length_c   1.000
_cell.angle_alpha   90.00
_cell.angle_beta   90.00
_cell.angle_gamma   90.00
#
_symmetry.space_group_name_H-M   'P 1'
#
loop_
_entity.id
_entity.type
_entity.pdbx_description
1 polymer ?
#
loop_
_entity_poly.entity_id
_entity_poly.type
_entity_poly.pdbx_seq_one_letter_code
_entity_poly.pdbx_strand_id
1 'polypeptide(L)'
;VARLRDRDEQAFAAVVDAYTPAMLRVARNYVATQELAEDVVQETWIGVVKGIGNFEGRCSLRSWIFTVLINTAKTRGQRERRDEQNRREIYGGRTVDPARFSPAG
;
A
#
# COMPACT_ATOMS: atom_id res chain seq x y z
N VAL A 1 -10.15 14.34 -16.82
CA VAL A 1 -10.10 14.88 -15.43
C VAL A 1 -11.46 15.40 -14.98
N ALA A 2 -12.14 16.29 -15.72
CA ALA A 2 -13.48 16.77 -15.37
C ALA A 2 -14.46 15.63 -15.04
N ARG A 3 -14.63 14.67 -15.96
CA ARG A 3 -15.46 13.46 -15.72
C ARG A 3 -15.09 12.67 -14.46
N LEU A 4 -13.80 12.59 -14.10
CA LEU A 4 -13.37 11.92 -12.86
C LEU A 4 -13.78 12.70 -11.61
N ARG A 5 -13.79 14.03 -11.67
CA ARG A 5 -14.29 14.87 -10.57
C ARG A 5 -15.80 14.74 -10.41
N ASP A 6 -16.52 14.55 -11.51
CA ASP A 6 -17.97 14.35 -11.54
C ASP A 6 -18.38 12.91 -11.16
N ARG A 7 -17.44 12.09 -10.64
CA ARG A 7 -17.68 10.70 -10.21
C ARG A 7 -18.17 9.78 -11.33
N ASP A 8 -17.83 10.08 -12.59
CA ASP A 8 -18.15 9.23 -13.74
C ASP A 8 -17.44 7.87 -13.62
N GLU A 9 -18.21 6.82 -13.39
CA GLU A 9 -17.71 5.46 -13.18
C GLU A 9 -16.97 4.91 -14.40
N GLN A 10 -17.42 5.23 -15.62
CA GLN A 10 -16.79 4.76 -16.85
C GLN A 10 -15.43 5.43 -17.06
N ALA A 11 -15.34 6.73 -16.74
CA ALA A 11 -14.06 7.43 -16.77
C ALA A 11 -13.08 6.85 -15.73
N PHE A 12 -13.57 6.48 -14.55
CA PHE A 12 -12.74 5.81 -13.54
C PHE A 12 -12.29 4.43 -14.00
N ALA A 13 -13.21 3.59 -14.50
CA ALA A 13 -12.89 2.25 -15.00
C ALA A 13 -11.77 2.31 -16.06
N ALA A 14 -11.90 3.19 -17.05
CA ALA A 14 -10.89 3.36 -18.09
C ALA A 14 -9.51 3.76 -17.53
N VAL A 15 -9.47 4.62 -16.51
CA VAL A 15 -8.21 5.05 -15.86
C VAL A 15 -7.62 3.94 -14.98
N VAL A 16 -8.47 3.19 -14.29
CA VAL A 16 -8.07 2.02 -13.48
C VAL A 16 -7.45 0.96 -14.37
N ASP A 17 -8.11 0.60 -15.47
CA ASP A 17 -7.63 -0.40 -16.42
C ASP A 17 -6.30 0.02 -17.07
N ALA A 18 -6.18 1.31 -17.42
CA ALA A 18 -4.98 1.84 -18.05
C ALA A 18 -3.74 1.83 -17.14
N TYR A 19 -3.89 2.08 -15.84
CA TYR A 19 -2.75 2.32 -14.95
C TYR A 19 -2.46 1.19 -13.95
N THR A 20 -3.44 0.37 -13.58
CA THR A 20 -3.27 -0.71 -12.60
C THR A 20 -2.09 -1.64 -12.91
N PRO A 21 -1.89 -2.13 -14.16
CA PRO A 21 -0.77 -3.01 -14.47
C PRO A 21 0.60 -2.37 -14.21
N ALA A 22 0.75 -1.08 -14.55
CA ALA A 22 1.98 -0.34 -14.32
C ALA A 22 2.18 0.00 -12.83
N MET A 23 1.10 0.31 -12.11
CA MET A 23 1.13 0.55 -10.67
C MET A 23 1.56 -0.70 -9.90
N LEU A 24 1.03 -1.89 -10.24
CA LEU A 24 1.47 -3.16 -9.65
C LEU A 24 2.96 -3.40 -9.87
N ARG A 25 3.47 -3.17 -11.09
CA ARG A 25 4.89 -3.29 -11.41
C ARG A 25 5.77 -2.38 -10.56
N VAL A 26 5.31 -1.15 -10.27
CA VAL A 26 6.04 -0.20 -9.42
C VAL A 26 5.93 -0.60 -7.95
N ALA A 27 4.75 -0.95 -7.46
CA ALA A 27 4.50 -1.30 -6.06
C ALA A 27 5.35 -2.50 -5.60
N ARG A 28 5.54 -3.50 -6.47
CA ARG A 28 6.42 -4.67 -6.21
C ARG A 28 7.86 -4.31 -5.82
N ASN A 29 8.35 -3.13 -6.17
CA ASN A 29 9.69 -2.68 -5.77
C ASN A 29 9.75 -2.15 -4.32
N TYR A 30 8.60 -2.00 -3.64
CA TYR A 30 8.50 -1.40 -2.30
C TYR A 30 7.99 -2.36 -1.23
N VAL A 31 7.37 -3.48 -1.61
CA VAL A 31 6.74 -4.44 -0.69
C VAL A 31 7.17 -5.87 -1.01
N ALA A 32 7.07 -6.76 -0.02
CA ALA A 32 7.67 -8.09 -0.06
C ALA A 32 6.88 -9.11 -0.88
N THR A 33 5.56 -8.95 -1.04
CA THR A 33 4.68 -9.93 -1.68
C THR A 33 3.78 -9.31 -2.72
N GLN A 34 3.19 -10.16 -3.56
CA GLN A 34 2.24 -9.75 -4.58
C GLN A 34 0.96 -9.17 -3.98
N GLU A 35 0.46 -9.80 -2.92
CA GLU A 35 -0.75 -9.40 -2.21
C GLU A 35 -0.58 -8.00 -1.61
N LEU A 36 0.58 -7.72 -1.00
CA LEU A 36 0.89 -6.38 -0.49
C LEU A 36 0.97 -5.34 -1.61
N ALA A 37 1.43 -5.73 -2.80
CA ALA A 37 1.48 -4.82 -3.94
C ALA A 37 0.06 -4.50 -4.44
N GLU A 38 -0.84 -5.48 -4.44
CA GLU A 38 -2.26 -5.30 -4.76
C GLU A 38 -2.95 -4.40 -3.74
N ASP A 39 -2.73 -4.62 -2.45
CA ASP A 39 -3.24 -3.76 -1.37
C ASP A 39 -2.82 -2.30 -1.57
N VAL A 40 -1.53 -2.06 -1.84
CA VAL A 40 -1.00 -0.72 -2.09
C VAL A 40 -1.69 -0.05 -3.30
N VAL A 41 -1.95 -0.81 -4.36
CA VAL A 41 -2.65 -0.29 -5.54
C VAL A 41 -4.11 0.05 -5.21
N GLN A 42 -4.80 -0.80 -4.45
CA GLN A 42 -6.17 -0.54 -4.00
C GLN A 42 -6.25 0.72 -3.12
N GLU A 43 -5.39 0.82 -2.10
CA GLU A 43 -5.29 2.01 -1.24
C GLU A 43 -4.99 3.28 -2.05
N THR A 44 -4.14 3.16 -3.07
CA THR A 44 -3.84 4.28 -3.98
C THR A 44 -5.08 4.72 -4.75
N TRP A 45 -5.88 3.79 -5.29
CA TRP A 45 -7.12 4.15 -5.97
C TRP A 45 -8.13 4.81 -5.04
N ILE A 46 -8.25 4.33 -3.79
CA ILE A 46 -9.07 4.98 -2.77
C ILE A 46 -8.58 6.42 -2.53
N GLY A 47 -7.27 6.63 -2.42
CA GLY A 47 -6.65 7.95 -2.27
C GLY A 47 -6.92 8.86 -3.47
N VAL A 48 -6.81 8.34 -4.69
CA VAL A 48 -7.10 9.06 -5.94
C VAL A 48 -8.57 9.46 -6.01
N VAL A 49 -9.50 8.55 -5.75
CA VAL A 49 -10.96 8.80 -5.74
C VAL A 49 -11.32 9.85 -4.69
N LYS A 50 -10.69 9.83 -3.51
CA LYS A 50 -10.90 10.84 -2.47
C LYS A 50 -10.27 12.19 -2.82
N GLY A 51 -9.12 12.19 -3.50
CA GLY A 51 -8.31 13.38 -3.78
C GLY A 51 -8.58 14.08 -5.13
N ILE A 52 -9.24 13.44 -6.09
CA ILE A 52 -9.36 13.94 -7.47
C ILE A 52 -10.03 15.31 -7.58
N GLY A 53 -10.94 15.64 -6.66
CA GLY A 53 -11.58 16.96 -6.58
C GLY A 53 -10.57 18.10 -6.35
N ASN A 54 -9.51 17.81 -5.60
CA ASN A 54 -8.46 18.77 -5.22
C ASN A 54 -7.25 18.72 -6.18
N PHE A 55 -7.29 17.91 -7.24
CA PHE A 55 -6.16 17.81 -8.17
C PHE A 55 -6.04 19.10 -8.99
N GLU A 56 -5.08 19.96 -8.71
CA GLU A 56 -4.94 21.29 -9.32
C GLU A 56 -4.42 21.29 -10.78
N GLY A 57 -3.99 20.14 -11.32
CA GLY A 57 -3.47 20.08 -12.69
C GLY A 57 -2.05 20.63 -12.88
N ARG A 58 -1.30 20.86 -11.79
CA ARG A 58 0.12 21.29 -11.83
C ARG A 58 1.09 20.25 -12.41
N CYS A 59 0.64 19.00 -12.55
CA CYS A 59 1.36 17.92 -13.23
C CYS A 59 0.35 17.05 -14.00
N SER A 60 0.84 16.06 -14.75
CA SER A 60 -0.06 15.12 -15.42
C SER A 60 -0.84 14.29 -14.39
N LEU A 61 -2.07 13.87 -14.73
CA LEU A 61 -2.87 12.98 -13.88
C LEU A 61 -2.09 11.69 -13.56
N ARG A 62 -1.38 11.14 -14.55
CA ARG A 62 -0.52 9.97 -14.35
C ARG A 62 0.56 10.24 -13.31
N SER A 63 1.30 11.34 -13.44
CA SER A 63 2.35 11.72 -12.48
C SER A 63 1.77 11.84 -11.07
N TRP A 64 0.61 12.48 -10.93
CA TRP A 64 -0.06 12.62 -9.64
C TRP A 64 -0.47 11.27 -9.04
N ILE A 65 -1.10 10.38 -9.80
CA ILE A 65 -1.47 9.02 -9.36
C ILE A 65 -0.25 8.24 -8.89
N PHE A 66 0.86 8.28 -9.65
CA PHE A 66 2.09 7.57 -9.28
C PHE A 66 2.78 8.20 -8.06
N THR A 67 2.63 9.49 -7.81
CA THR A 67 3.07 10.11 -6.56
C THR A 67 2.28 9.56 -5.36
N VAL A 68 0.95 9.46 -5.48
CA VAL A 68 0.11 8.84 -4.44
C VAL A 68 0.57 7.39 -4.22
N LEU A 69 0.75 6.62 -5.29
CA LEU A 69 1.24 5.23 -5.23
C LEU A 69 2.54 5.11 -4.45
N ILE A 70 3.56 5.90 -4.80
CA ILE A 70 4.89 5.82 -4.19
C ILE A 70 4.81 6.15 -2.71
N ASN A 71 4.00 7.15 -2.32
CA ASN A 71 3.83 7.52 -0.92
C ASN A 71 3.13 6.41 -0.13
N THR A 72 2.06 5.83 -0.68
CA THR A 72 1.36 4.67 -0.09
C THR A 72 2.31 3.47 0.06
N ALA A 73 3.04 3.11 -1.00
CA ALA A 73 3.95 1.97 -1.03
C ALA A 73 5.09 2.13 -0.01
N LYS A 74 5.69 3.32 0.10
CA LYS A 74 6.72 3.62 1.10
C LYS A 74 6.19 3.46 2.52
N THR A 75 5.00 3.98 2.79
CA THR A 75 4.37 3.91 4.11
C THR A 75 4.09 2.46 4.50
N ARG A 76 3.51 1.67 3.57
CA ARG A 76 3.26 0.24 3.76
C ARG A 76 4.55 -0.54 3.97
N GLY A 77 5.54 -0.35 3.11
CA GLY A 77 6.83 -1.06 3.19
C GLY A 77 7.61 -0.74 4.47
N GLN A 78 7.59 0.51 4.94
CA GLN A 78 8.20 0.87 6.23
C GLN A 78 7.50 0.19 7.42
N ARG A 79 6.16 0.16 7.40
CA ARG A 79 5.38 -0.54 8.44
C ARG A 79 5.68 -2.03 8.47
N GLU A 80 5.67 -2.70 7.32
CA GLU A 80 5.97 -4.13 7.21
C GLU A 80 7.37 -4.48 7.72
N ARG A 81 8.38 -3.66 7.39
CA ARG A 81 9.75 -3.88 7.90
C ARG A 81 9.83 -3.75 9.41
N ARG A 82 9.10 -2.79 9.99
CA ARG A 82 9.03 -2.60 11.45
C ARG A 82 8.28 -3.75 12.12
N ASP A 83 7.17 -4.19 11.55
CA ASP A 83 6.37 -5.30 12.08
C ASP A 83 7.16 -6.61 12.02
N GLU A 84 7.92 -6.84 10.94
CA GLU A 84 8.83 -7.98 10.83
C GLU A 84 9.97 -7.92 11.86
N GLN A 85 10.58 -6.76 12.04
CA GLN A 85 11.62 -6.58 13.07
C GLN A 85 11.06 -6.85 14.48
N ASN A 86 9.92 -6.26 14.82
CA ASN A 86 9.25 -6.49 16.10
C ASN A 86 8.92 -7.99 16.29
N ARG A 87 8.44 -8.67 15.25
CA ARG A 87 8.15 -10.10 15.29
C ARG A 87 9.41 -10.92 15.57
N ARG A 88 10.53 -10.62 14.92
CA ARG A 88 11.82 -11.27 15.19
C ARG A 88 12.30 -11.01 16.62
N GLU A 89 12.12 -9.81 17.15
CA GLU A 89 12.51 -9.49 18.52
C GLU A 89 11.66 -10.23 19.56
N ILE A 90 10.34 -10.32 19.35
CA ILE A 90 9.41 -11.02 20.25
C ILE A 90 9.64 -12.53 20.24
N TYR A 91 9.74 -13.14 19.06
CA TYR A 91 9.81 -14.61 18.92
C TYR A 91 11.23 -15.17 18.81
N GLY A 92 12.22 -14.35 18.43
CA GLY A 92 13.62 -14.75 18.34
C GLY A 92 14.47 -14.35 19.56
N GLY A 93 13.97 -13.44 20.41
CA GLY A 93 14.75 -12.87 21.51
C GLY A 93 14.81 -13.72 22.78
N ARG A 94 13.69 -14.29 23.23
CA ARG A 94 13.62 -15.08 24.48
C ARG A 94 12.40 -16.00 24.43
N THR A 95 12.59 -17.27 24.09
CA THR A 95 11.66 -18.29 24.56
C THR A 95 11.68 -18.24 26.09
N VAL A 96 10.49 -18.10 26.70
CA VAL A 96 10.36 -18.27 28.15
C VAL A 96 10.88 -19.67 28.46
N ASP A 97 11.81 -19.78 29.41
CA ASP A 97 12.40 -21.08 29.79
C ASP A 97 11.27 -22.09 30.08
N PRO A 98 11.18 -23.20 29.31
CA PRO A 98 10.17 -24.23 29.53
C PRO A 98 10.20 -24.79 30.96
N ALA A 99 11.36 -24.77 31.63
CA ALA A 99 11.51 -25.20 33.01
C ALA A 99 10.70 -24.36 34.01
N ARG A 100 10.24 -23.16 33.61
CA ARG A 100 9.39 -22.29 34.42
C ARG A 100 7.92 -22.74 34.46
N PHE A 101 7.51 -23.65 33.58
CA PHE A 101 6.14 -24.17 33.48
C PHE A 101 5.99 -25.61 33.97
N SER A 102 7.03 -26.24 34.49
CA SER A 102 6.87 -27.53 35.18
C SER A 102 6.15 -27.30 36.52
N PRO A 103 4.98 -27.91 36.76
CA PRO A 103 4.40 -27.91 38.08
C PRO A 103 5.29 -28.77 38.97
N ALA A 104 5.85 -28.17 40.03
CA ALA A 104 6.35 -28.95 41.14
C ALA A 104 5.16 -29.78 41.65
N GLY A 105 5.35 -31.11 41.71
CA GLY A 105 4.34 -32.05 42.18
C GLY A 105 3.89 -31.80 43.61
#